data_AF-D8EWC9-F1
#
_entry.id   AF-D8EWC9-F1
#
_cell.length_a   1.000
_cell.length_b   1.000
_cell.length_c   1.000
_cell.angle_alpha   90.00
_cell.angle_beta   90.00
_cell.angle_gamma   90.00
#
_symmetry.space_group_name_H-M   'P 1'
#
loop_
_entity.id
_entity.type
_entity.pdbx_description
1 polymer ?
#
loop_
_entity_poly.entity_id
_entity_poly.type
_entity_poly.pdbx_seq_one_letter_code
_entity_poly.pdbx_strand_id
1 'polypeptide(L)'
;MSIASAFALIQWVFDISAELNGYGFPFDLPHLAFYHRLKTVYTLVEAIWESPHKYEKTHKPLHKLFRLIKPVMADQTLKRSAKALDKKAEIFNALREALRIALPEGKNGLNDDGDDTDMKTIKEKVAAFQEKLKSEETLSKRDEYKKMIQQIDTYWDKLFADPISVHTATGEQLIQPQRTNNILERFFRDLKIETSTEN
;
A
#
# COMPACT_ATOMS: atom_id res chain seq x y z
N MET A 1 31.60 -7.89 18.97
CA MET A 1 30.37 -8.42 18.35
C MET A 1 29.53 -7.25 17.84
N SER A 2 29.93 -6.61 16.74
CA SER A 2 29.35 -5.30 16.35
C SER A 2 29.40 -4.99 14.86
N ILE A 3 30.40 -5.50 14.13
CA ILE A 3 30.46 -5.40 12.67
C ILE A 3 29.35 -6.27 12.07
N ALA A 4 29.25 -7.53 12.52
CA ALA A 4 28.19 -8.45 12.09
C ALA A 4 26.79 -7.87 12.39
N SER A 5 26.59 -7.28 13.58
CA SER A 5 25.34 -6.64 13.95
C SER A 5 25.02 -5.42 13.08
N ALA A 6 25.99 -4.54 12.84
CA ALA A 6 25.79 -3.40 11.94
C ALA A 6 25.50 -3.84 10.51
N PHE A 7 26.19 -4.87 10.01
CA PHE A 7 25.94 -5.44 8.69
C PHE A 7 24.54 -6.06 8.60
N ALA A 8 24.12 -6.85 9.59
CA ALA A 8 22.79 -7.43 9.65
C ALA A 8 21.69 -6.36 9.67
N LEU A 9 21.87 -5.27 10.45
CA LEU A 9 20.93 -4.14 10.46
C LEU A 9 20.85 -3.44 9.11
N ILE A 10 21.97 -3.28 8.42
CA ILE A 10 21.99 -2.68 7.07
C ILE A 10 21.25 -3.58 6.08
N GLN A 11 21.54 -4.89 6.07
CA GLN A 11 20.84 -5.85 5.21
C GLN A 11 19.34 -5.84 5.50
N TRP A 12 18.95 -5.87 6.78
CA TRP A 12 17.56 -5.78 7.18
C TRP A 12 16.90 -4.47 6.74
N VAL A 13 17.58 -3.33 6.79
CA VAL A 13 17.01 -2.06 6.29
C VAL A 13 16.74 -2.12 4.78
N PHE A 14 17.60 -2.78 4.00
CA PHE A 14 17.48 -2.84 2.54
C PHE A 14 16.58 -3.96 2.01
N ASP A 15 16.33 -5.03 2.78
CA ASP A 15 15.48 -6.16 2.38
C ASP A 15 13.97 -5.84 2.44
N ILE A 16 13.57 -4.69 1.89
CA ILE A 16 12.19 -4.19 1.98
C ILE A 16 11.21 -5.11 1.25
N SER A 17 11.68 -5.89 0.27
CA SER A 17 10.89 -6.87 -0.48
C SER A 17 10.11 -7.84 0.40
N ALA A 18 10.64 -8.18 1.59
CA ALA A 18 9.95 -9.04 2.54
C ALA A 18 8.68 -8.42 3.16
N GLU A 19 8.51 -7.09 3.08
CA GLU A 19 7.34 -6.36 3.59
C GLU A 19 6.39 -5.87 2.48
N LEU A 20 6.77 -6.05 1.21
CA LEU A 20 5.96 -5.63 0.07
C LEU A 20 5.16 -6.80 -0.49
N ASN A 21 4.01 -6.50 -1.05
CA ASN A 21 3.08 -7.52 -1.55
C ASN A 21 3.14 -7.67 -3.08
N GLY A 22 4.09 -7.00 -3.74
CA GLY A 22 4.31 -7.10 -5.19
C GLY A 22 3.24 -6.37 -6.04
N TYR A 23 2.43 -5.53 -5.42
CA TYR A 23 1.41 -4.73 -6.10
C TYR A 23 1.96 -3.41 -6.66
N GLY A 24 3.11 -2.94 -6.15
CA GLY A 24 3.69 -1.66 -6.55
C GLY A 24 2.85 -0.47 -6.10
N PHE A 25 3.26 0.75 -6.46
CA PHE A 25 2.51 1.96 -6.13
C PHE A 25 1.13 1.95 -6.83
N PRO A 26 0.03 2.37 -6.16
CA PRO A 26 -0.07 2.97 -4.82
C PRO A 26 -0.28 1.97 -3.66
N PHE A 27 -0.28 0.67 -3.93
CA PHE A 27 -0.58 -0.38 -2.95
C PHE A 27 0.60 -0.69 -2.04
N ASP A 28 1.80 -0.73 -2.60
CA ASP A 28 3.07 -0.84 -1.91
C ASP A 28 3.73 0.55 -1.81
N LEU A 29 4.28 0.86 -0.64
CA LEU A 29 4.95 2.14 -0.36
C LEU A 29 6.42 1.89 0.03
N PRO A 30 7.27 1.43 -0.92
CA PRO A 30 8.63 0.96 -0.62
C PRO A 30 9.50 2.01 0.08
N HIS A 31 9.38 3.28 -0.31
CA HIS A 31 10.12 4.37 0.31
C HIS A 31 9.65 4.69 1.73
N LEU A 32 8.35 4.51 2.01
CA LEU A 32 7.79 4.69 3.35
C LEU A 32 8.22 3.54 4.27
N ALA A 33 8.15 2.30 3.79
CA ALA A 33 8.66 1.12 4.50
C ALA A 33 10.15 1.26 4.82
N PHE A 34 10.96 1.66 3.85
CA PHE A 34 12.38 1.94 4.05
C PHE A 34 12.62 3.02 5.11
N TYR A 35 11.87 4.11 5.09
CA TYR A 35 11.94 5.16 6.10
C TYR A 35 11.61 4.64 7.51
N HIS A 36 10.57 3.80 7.65
CA HIS A 36 10.22 3.18 8.91
C HIS A 36 11.29 2.22 9.42
N ARG A 37 11.91 1.42 8.55
CA ARG A 37 13.05 0.57 8.92
C ARG A 37 14.26 1.38 9.38
N LEU A 38 14.58 2.47 8.68
CA LEU A 38 15.63 3.41 9.12
C LEU A 38 15.33 3.98 10.50
N LYS A 39 14.06 4.37 10.76
CA LYS A 39 13.62 4.87 12.06
C LYS A 39 13.76 3.81 13.16
N THR A 40 13.37 2.56 12.88
CA THR A 40 13.53 1.43 13.82
C THR A 40 14.99 1.19 14.18
N VAL A 41 15.89 1.14 13.17
CA VAL A 41 17.34 1.00 13.42
C VAL A 41 17.89 2.21 14.15
N TYR A 42 17.47 3.42 13.81
CA TYR A 42 17.89 4.64 14.51
C TYR A 42 17.55 4.56 16.00
N THR A 43 16.31 4.26 16.37
CA THR A 43 15.88 4.13 17.77
C THR A 43 16.63 3.02 18.51
N LEU A 44 16.84 1.87 17.86
CA LEU A 44 17.60 0.77 18.44
C LEU A 44 19.05 1.16 18.76
N VAL A 45 19.73 1.83 17.81
CA VAL A 45 21.12 2.25 18.02
C VAL A 45 21.21 3.46 18.95
N GLU A 46 20.21 4.34 18.97
CA GLU A 46 20.10 5.45 19.93
C GLU A 46 20.05 4.93 21.37
N ALA A 47 19.27 3.89 21.64
CA ALA A 47 19.22 3.26 22.96
C ALA A 47 20.59 2.72 23.43
N ILE A 48 21.37 2.14 22.52
CA ILE A 48 22.75 1.69 22.81
C ILE A 48 23.66 2.89 23.06
N TRP A 49 23.51 3.96 22.27
CA TRP A 49 24.28 5.19 22.40
C TRP A 49 24.03 5.93 23.71
N GLU A 50 22.82 5.87 24.26
CA GLU A 50 22.45 6.44 25.56
C GLU A 50 22.74 5.49 26.74
N SER A 51 23.14 4.25 26.48
CA SER A 51 23.49 3.28 27.52
C SER A 51 24.92 3.50 28.08
N PRO A 52 25.24 2.94 29.26
CA PRO A 52 26.61 2.95 29.79
C PRO A 52 27.65 2.32 28.85
N HIS A 53 27.22 1.48 27.91
CA HIS A 53 28.06 0.77 26.94
C HIS A 53 28.42 1.62 25.70
N LYS A 54 28.08 2.91 25.70
CA LYS A 54 28.37 3.86 24.63
C LYS A 54 29.85 3.92 24.22
N TYR A 55 30.78 3.76 25.15
CA TYR A 55 32.22 3.91 24.86
C TYR A 55 32.90 2.59 24.51
N GLU A 56 32.15 1.49 24.43
CA GLU A 56 32.72 0.21 24.05
C GLU A 56 33.23 0.26 22.61
N LYS A 57 34.51 -0.09 22.43
CA LYS A 57 35.16 -0.11 21.11
C LYS A 57 34.45 -1.05 20.13
N THR A 58 33.76 -2.05 20.65
CA THR A 58 32.88 -2.92 19.87
C THR A 58 31.85 -2.08 19.13
N HIS A 59 31.10 -1.17 19.75
CA HIS A 59 29.98 -0.45 19.10
C HIS A 59 30.36 0.58 18.02
N LYS A 60 31.64 0.78 17.69
CA LYS A 60 32.08 1.71 16.64
C LYS A 60 31.32 1.61 15.30
N PRO A 61 31.05 0.40 14.73
CA PRO A 61 30.28 0.28 13.49
C PRO A 61 28.83 0.78 13.64
N LEU A 62 28.19 0.48 14.77
CA LEU A 62 26.83 0.94 15.08
C LEU A 62 26.80 2.47 15.23
N HIS A 63 27.81 3.07 15.87
CA HIS A 63 27.92 4.53 15.94
C HIS A 63 28.08 5.19 14.57
N LYS A 64 28.82 4.56 13.65
CA LYS A 64 28.92 5.05 12.27
C LYS A 64 27.57 4.99 11.57
N LEU A 65 26.86 3.88 11.70
CA LEU A 65 25.51 3.71 11.17
C LEU A 65 24.55 4.78 11.74
N PHE A 66 24.54 4.99 13.05
CA PHE A 66 23.74 6.02 13.71
C PHE A 66 23.98 7.41 13.14
N ARG A 67 25.26 7.81 12.98
CA ARG A 67 25.62 9.11 12.39
C ARG A 67 25.16 9.27 10.94
N LEU A 68 25.10 8.18 10.17
CA LEU A 68 24.60 8.21 8.79
C LEU A 68 23.08 8.37 8.74
N ILE A 69 22.35 7.74 9.66
CA ILE A 69 20.89 7.80 9.70
C ILE A 69 20.39 9.10 10.35
N LYS A 70 21.16 9.67 11.29
CA LYS A 70 20.76 10.85 12.07
C LYS A 70 20.32 12.05 11.23
N PRO A 71 20.98 12.45 10.13
CA PRO A 71 20.51 13.55 9.27
C PRO A 71 19.13 13.27 8.67
N VAL A 72 18.89 12.04 8.21
CA VAL A 72 17.57 11.60 7.67
C VAL A 72 16.51 11.68 8.77
N MET A 73 16.84 11.23 9.98
CA MET A 73 15.96 11.31 11.14
C MET A 73 15.89 12.71 11.77
N ALA A 74 16.66 13.69 11.30
CA ALA A 74 16.56 15.09 11.71
C ALA A 74 15.73 15.92 10.73
N ASP A 75 15.55 15.44 9.49
CA ASP A 75 14.81 16.14 8.45
C ASP A 75 13.31 16.26 8.81
N GLN A 76 12.89 17.49 9.11
CA GLN A 76 11.53 17.79 9.51
C GLN A 76 10.53 17.71 8.35
N THR A 77 10.98 17.98 7.12
CA THR A 77 10.16 17.86 5.92
C THR A 77 9.87 16.39 5.65
N LEU A 78 10.90 15.54 5.66
CA LEU A 78 10.76 14.11 5.47
C LEU A 78 9.86 13.48 6.54
N LYS A 79 10.03 13.84 7.82
CA LYS A 79 9.15 13.40 8.91
C LYS A 79 7.68 13.75 8.68
N ARG A 80 7.42 14.99 8.24
CA ARG A 80 6.05 15.46 7.96
C ARG A 80 5.46 14.69 6.78
N SER A 81 6.24 14.49 5.72
CA SER A 81 5.83 13.72 4.54
C SER A 81 5.54 12.26 4.86
N ALA A 82 6.42 11.58 5.60
CA ALA A 82 6.20 10.20 6.03
C ALA A 82 4.93 10.08 6.88
N LYS A 83 4.73 10.95 7.86
CA LYS A 83 3.52 10.98 8.69
C LYS A 83 2.25 11.27 7.88
N ALA A 84 2.35 12.12 6.85
CA ALA A 84 1.23 12.39 5.96
C ALA A 84 0.91 11.19 5.07
N LEU A 85 1.94 10.50 4.56
CA LEU A 85 1.80 9.27 3.79
C LEU A 85 1.19 8.14 4.62
N ASP A 86 1.64 7.94 5.87
CA ASP A 86 1.05 6.94 6.79
C ASP A 86 -0.47 7.11 6.91
N LYS A 87 -0.91 8.35 7.17
CA LYS A 87 -2.34 8.66 7.29
C LYS A 87 -3.12 8.45 6.00
N LYS A 88 -2.51 8.81 4.86
CA LYS A 88 -3.15 8.62 3.55
C LYS A 88 -3.21 7.14 3.17
N ALA A 89 -2.18 6.37 3.49
CA ALA A 89 -2.12 4.93 3.28
C ALA A 89 -3.20 4.21 4.08
N GLU A 90 -3.44 4.62 5.34
CA GLU A 90 -4.52 4.08 6.18
C GLU A 90 -5.90 4.28 5.53
N ILE A 91 -6.21 5.50 5.09
CA ILE A 91 -7.49 5.81 4.45
C ILE A 91 -7.62 5.09 3.10
N PHE A 92 -6.53 5.05 2.32
CA PHE A 92 -6.49 4.33 1.05
C PHE A 92 -6.73 2.83 1.24
N ASN A 93 -6.09 2.20 2.24
CA ASN A 93 -6.27 0.79 2.54
C ASN A 93 -7.69 0.49 3.03
N ALA A 94 -8.29 1.36 3.85
CA ALA A 94 -9.69 1.20 4.25
C ALA A 94 -10.66 1.27 3.05
N LEU A 95 -10.41 2.17 2.09
CA LEU A 95 -11.18 2.22 0.84
C LEU A 95 -10.96 0.96 -0.01
N ARG A 96 -9.70 0.53 -0.15
CA ARG A 96 -9.29 -0.67 -0.88
C ARG A 96 -9.99 -1.92 -0.33
N GLU A 97 -10.05 -2.06 0.98
CA GLU A 97 -10.75 -3.16 1.67
C GLU A 97 -12.27 -3.09 1.45
N ALA A 98 -12.86 -1.90 1.58
CA ALA A 98 -14.29 -1.70 1.34
C ALA A 98 -14.67 -2.05 -0.11
N LEU A 99 -13.83 -1.65 -1.06
CA LEU A 99 -13.97 -1.98 -2.48
C LEU A 99 -13.58 -3.42 -2.82
N ARG A 100 -12.99 -4.20 -1.89
CA ARG A 100 -12.46 -5.54 -2.19
C ARG A 100 -11.53 -5.54 -3.42
N ILE A 101 -10.64 -4.54 -3.53
CA ILE A 101 -9.67 -4.43 -4.62
C ILE A 101 -8.31 -4.88 -4.12
N ALA A 102 -7.70 -5.89 -4.77
CA ALA A 102 -6.35 -6.32 -4.48
C ALA A 102 -6.17 -6.58 -2.97
N LEU A 103 -6.93 -7.46 -2.33
CA LEU A 103 -6.85 -7.58 -0.86
C LEU A 103 -5.43 -7.98 -0.41
N PRO A 104 -4.96 -7.55 0.79
CA PRO A 104 -3.61 -7.87 1.28
C PRO A 104 -3.32 -9.37 1.39
N GLU A 105 -4.37 -10.18 1.51
CA GLU A 105 -4.29 -11.64 1.62
C GLU A 105 -4.14 -12.33 0.25
N GLY A 106 -4.42 -11.60 -0.83
CA GLY A 106 -4.22 -12.07 -2.20
C GLY A 106 -2.73 -12.12 -2.54
N LYS A 107 -2.28 -13.24 -3.13
CA LYS A 107 -0.91 -13.36 -3.67
C LYS A 107 -0.82 -13.00 -5.15
N ASN A 108 -1.95 -12.66 -5.77
CA ASN A 108 -2.01 -12.49 -7.21
C ASN A 108 -1.57 -11.09 -7.66
N GLY A 109 -1.33 -10.13 -6.75
CA GLY A 109 -0.90 -8.80 -7.17
C GLY A 109 -1.98 -8.13 -8.03
N LEU A 110 -1.55 -7.38 -9.06
CA LEU A 110 -2.47 -6.94 -10.13
C LEU A 110 -3.10 -8.11 -10.90
N ASN A 111 -2.68 -9.36 -10.69
CA ASN A 111 -3.33 -10.53 -11.26
C ASN A 111 -4.52 -11.07 -10.44
N ASP A 112 -4.98 -10.32 -9.43
CA ASP A 112 -6.17 -10.67 -8.65
C ASP A 112 -7.46 -10.46 -9.46
N ASP A 113 -8.23 -11.54 -9.65
CA ASP A 113 -9.51 -11.56 -10.36
C ASP A 113 -10.69 -11.12 -9.47
N GLY A 114 -10.42 -10.88 -8.18
CA GLY A 114 -11.42 -10.50 -7.20
C GLY A 114 -12.00 -11.70 -6.45
N ASP A 115 -12.79 -11.40 -5.42
CA ASP A 115 -13.47 -12.37 -4.56
C ASP A 115 -14.97 -12.42 -4.94
N ASP A 116 -15.62 -13.57 -4.75
CA ASP A 116 -17.04 -13.86 -5.03
C ASP A 116 -18.01 -13.15 -4.05
N THR A 117 -17.55 -12.10 -3.36
CA THR A 117 -18.40 -11.31 -2.45
C THR A 117 -19.51 -10.62 -3.26
N ASP A 118 -20.76 -10.80 -2.84
CA ASP A 118 -21.93 -10.17 -3.46
C ASP A 118 -21.84 -8.62 -3.52
N MET A 119 -22.23 -8.04 -4.65
CA MET A 119 -22.07 -6.62 -4.96
C MET A 119 -22.77 -5.71 -3.95
N LYS A 120 -23.93 -6.14 -3.43
CA LYS A 120 -24.69 -5.37 -2.44
C LYS A 120 -23.88 -5.16 -1.17
N THR A 121 -23.15 -6.20 -0.74
CA THR A 121 -22.29 -6.13 0.45
C THR A 121 -21.13 -5.16 0.25
N ILE A 122 -20.52 -5.15 -0.94
CA ILE A 122 -19.43 -4.21 -1.26
C ILE A 122 -19.97 -2.78 -1.28
N LYS A 123 -21.13 -2.56 -1.91
CA LYS A 123 -21.82 -1.26 -1.94
C LYS A 123 -22.08 -0.72 -0.53
N GLU A 124 -22.61 -1.56 0.36
CA GLU A 124 -22.87 -1.20 1.76
C GLU A 124 -21.58 -0.85 2.52
N LYS A 125 -20.49 -1.59 2.31
CA LYS A 125 -19.18 -1.31 2.92
C LYS A 125 -18.60 0.03 2.44
N VAL A 126 -18.71 0.33 1.16
CA VAL A 126 -18.21 1.60 0.60
C VAL A 126 -19.06 2.78 1.09
N ALA A 127 -20.38 2.61 1.20
CA ALA A 127 -21.25 3.62 1.81
C ALA A 127 -20.86 3.89 3.27
N ALA A 128 -20.63 2.82 4.06
CA ALA A 128 -20.18 2.96 5.45
C ALA A 128 -18.81 3.66 5.54
N PHE A 129 -17.88 3.37 4.62
CA PHE A 129 -16.60 4.08 4.52
C PHE A 129 -16.80 5.58 4.26
N GLN A 130 -17.65 5.96 3.30
CA GLN A 130 -17.94 7.36 3.01
C GLN A 130 -18.55 8.08 4.20
N GLU A 131 -19.51 7.47 4.89
CA GLU A 131 -20.16 8.06 6.07
C GLU A 131 -19.18 8.24 7.23
N LYS A 132 -18.32 7.26 7.48
CA LYS A 132 -17.22 7.39 8.46
C LYS A 132 -16.33 8.58 8.10
N LEU A 133 -15.90 8.70 6.84
CA LEU A 133 -15.02 9.78 6.40
C LEU A 133 -15.67 11.17 6.48
N LYS A 134 -16.99 11.27 6.22
CA LYS A 134 -17.78 12.50 6.35
C LYS A 134 -17.99 12.90 7.81
N SER A 135 -18.18 11.92 8.70
CA SER A 135 -18.37 12.14 10.14
C SER A 135 -17.11 12.65 10.85
N GLU A 136 -15.92 12.35 10.31
CA GLU A 136 -14.66 12.78 10.89
C GLU A 136 -14.34 14.24 10.51
N GLU A 137 -14.57 15.16 11.45
CA GLU A 137 -14.47 16.62 11.22
C GLU A 137 -13.13 17.06 10.59
N THR A 138 -12.02 16.40 10.97
CA THR A 138 -10.69 16.78 10.49
C THR A 138 -10.38 16.31 9.07
N LEU A 139 -11.09 15.28 8.59
CA LEU A 139 -10.94 14.73 7.24
C LEU A 139 -12.00 15.31 6.31
N SER A 140 -13.25 15.42 6.75
CA SER A 140 -14.36 15.91 5.92
C SER A 140 -14.16 17.35 5.41
N LYS A 141 -13.39 18.16 6.14
CA LYS A 141 -13.04 19.53 5.73
C LYS A 141 -11.98 19.60 4.64
N ARG A 142 -11.21 18.53 4.40
CA ARG A 142 -10.08 18.53 3.45
C ARG A 142 -10.51 18.25 2.03
N ASP A 143 -9.98 19.05 1.11
CA ASP A 143 -10.38 18.99 -0.30
C ASP A 143 -9.98 17.69 -0.99
N GLU A 144 -8.87 17.05 -0.59
CA GLU A 144 -8.50 15.75 -1.17
C GLU A 144 -9.55 14.66 -0.92
N TYR A 145 -10.16 14.63 0.27
CA TYR A 145 -11.13 13.61 0.65
C TYR A 145 -12.51 13.92 0.08
N LYS A 146 -12.88 15.21 -0.02
CA LYS A 146 -14.07 15.63 -0.75
C LYS A 146 -14.00 15.22 -2.22
N LYS A 147 -12.86 15.43 -2.89
CA LYS A 147 -12.65 15.02 -4.29
C LYS A 147 -12.70 13.50 -4.45
N MET A 148 -12.13 12.75 -3.50
CA MET A 148 -12.20 11.29 -3.51
C MET A 148 -13.65 10.80 -3.37
N ILE A 149 -14.41 11.32 -2.40
CA ILE A 149 -15.84 11.00 -2.22
C ILE A 149 -16.62 11.36 -3.49
N GLN A 150 -16.41 12.56 -4.03
CA GLN A 150 -17.09 13.02 -5.25
C GLN A 150 -16.85 12.07 -6.44
N GLN A 151 -15.64 11.53 -6.58
CA GLN A 151 -15.37 10.56 -7.65
C GLN A 151 -16.07 9.22 -7.42
N ILE A 152 -16.11 8.74 -6.18
CA ILE A 152 -16.87 7.54 -5.83
C ILE A 152 -18.35 7.76 -6.16
N ASP A 153 -18.91 8.92 -5.83
CA ASP A 153 -20.31 9.27 -6.12
C ASP A 153 -20.57 9.38 -7.63
N THR A 154 -19.65 9.98 -8.38
CA THR A 154 -19.77 10.17 -9.85
C THR A 154 -19.85 8.82 -10.58
N TYR A 155 -19.14 7.81 -10.08
CA TYR A 155 -19.09 6.49 -10.70
C TYR A 155 -19.87 5.43 -9.92
N TRP A 156 -20.70 5.82 -8.95
CA TRP A 156 -21.37 4.91 -8.03
C TRP A 156 -22.11 3.77 -8.73
N ASP A 157 -22.97 4.11 -9.70
CA ASP A 157 -23.77 3.13 -10.44
C ASP A 157 -22.92 2.21 -11.33
N LYS A 158 -21.71 2.66 -11.73
CA LYS A 158 -20.77 1.84 -12.51
C LYS A 158 -19.92 0.93 -11.62
N LEU A 159 -19.58 1.39 -10.42
CA LEU A 159 -18.79 0.63 -9.45
C LEU A 159 -19.57 -0.56 -8.87
N PHE A 160 -20.90 -0.42 -8.77
CA PHE A 160 -21.78 -1.41 -8.15
C PHE A 160 -22.91 -1.88 -9.08
N ALA A 161 -22.61 -1.97 -10.38
CA ALA A 161 -23.56 -2.46 -11.38
C ALA A 161 -23.94 -3.93 -11.11
N ASP A 162 -25.23 -4.23 -11.24
CA ASP A 162 -25.75 -5.59 -11.15
C ASP A 162 -25.21 -6.48 -12.29
N PRO A 163 -25.15 -7.81 -12.10
CA PRO A 163 -24.84 -8.74 -13.17
C PRO A 163 -25.79 -8.58 -14.36
N ILE A 164 -25.26 -8.66 -15.57
CA ILE A 164 -26.01 -8.61 -16.81
C ILE A 164 -26.48 -10.04 -17.15
N SER A 165 -27.78 -10.24 -17.29
CA SER A 165 -28.32 -11.51 -17.80
C SER A 165 -28.15 -11.60 -19.31
N VAL A 166 -27.55 -12.71 -19.76
CA VAL A 166 -27.36 -13.04 -21.17
C VAL A 166 -27.91 -14.43 -21.46
N HIS A 167 -28.66 -14.56 -22.56
CA HIS A 167 -29.14 -15.85 -23.03
C HIS A 167 -28.11 -16.48 -23.96
N THR A 168 -27.60 -17.65 -23.57
CA THR A 168 -26.65 -18.44 -24.35
C THR A 168 -27.28 -19.75 -24.83
N ALA A 169 -26.64 -20.44 -25.77
CA ALA A 169 -27.08 -21.78 -26.21
C ALA A 169 -27.13 -22.82 -25.07
N THR A 170 -26.42 -22.56 -23.97
CA THR A 170 -26.38 -23.40 -22.77
C THR A 170 -27.35 -22.96 -21.66
N GLY A 171 -28.13 -21.89 -21.88
CA GLY A 171 -29.06 -21.33 -20.90
C GLY A 171 -28.79 -19.86 -20.55
N GLU A 172 -29.54 -19.34 -19.58
CA GLU A 172 -29.32 -18.01 -19.02
C GLU A 172 -28.03 -17.97 -18.18
N GLN A 173 -27.17 -17.00 -18.45
CA GLN A 173 -25.92 -16.77 -17.72
C GLN A 173 -25.89 -15.33 -17.20
N LEU A 174 -25.36 -15.13 -16.00
CA LEU A 174 -25.14 -13.81 -15.42
C LEU A 174 -23.67 -13.42 -15.59
N ILE A 175 -23.41 -12.30 -16.24
CA ILE A 175 -22.08 -11.73 -16.41
C ILE A 175 -21.93 -10.54 -15.46
N GLN A 176 -21.03 -10.64 -14.49
CA GLN A 176 -20.67 -9.52 -13.63
C GLN A 176 -19.69 -8.60 -14.37
N PRO A 177 -20.03 -7.31 -14.60
CA PRO A 177 -19.06 -6.36 -15.14
C PRO A 177 -17.86 -6.20 -14.22
N GLN A 178 -16.67 -6.18 -14.80
CA GLN A 178 -15.43 -5.91 -14.06
C GLN A 178 -15.40 -4.45 -13.60
N ARG A 179 -15.03 -4.25 -12.33
CA ARG A 179 -14.99 -2.93 -11.69
C ARG A 179 -13.70 -2.16 -11.96
N THR A 180 -12.67 -2.86 -12.43
CA THR A 180 -11.39 -2.32 -12.86
C THR A 180 -11.09 -2.84 -14.26
N ASN A 181 -10.25 -2.12 -15.02
CA ASN A 181 -9.85 -2.53 -16.35
C ASN A 181 -8.78 -3.64 -16.34
N ASN A 182 -8.64 -4.37 -15.23
CA ASN A 182 -7.52 -5.26 -14.98
C ASN A 182 -7.40 -6.36 -16.05
N ILE A 183 -8.52 -6.98 -16.44
CA ILE A 183 -8.54 -7.99 -17.51
C ILE A 183 -8.06 -7.41 -18.84
N LEU A 184 -8.54 -6.21 -19.21
CA LEU A 184 -8.14 -5.54 -20.44
C LEU A 184 -6.65 -5.16 -20.39
N GLU A 185 -6.20 -4.60 -19.28
CA GLU A 185 -4.79 -4.22 -19.10
C GLU A 185 -3.85 -5.42 -19.15
N ARG A 186 -4.24 -6.58 -18.61
CA ARG A 186 -3.49 -7.84 -18.75
C ARG A 186 -3.46 -8.32 -20.19
N PHE A 187 -4.61 -8.37 -20.85
CA PHE A 187 -4.71 -8.77 -22.26
C PHE A 187 -3.79 -7.93 -23.16
N PHE A 188 -3.80 -6.60 -23.01
CA PHE A 188 -2.92 -5.74 -23.79
C PHE A 188 -1.44 -5.86 -23.41
N ARG A 189 -1.13 -6.21 -22.15
CA ARG A 189 0.25 -6.47 -21.72
C ARG A 189 0.79 -7.73 -22.39
N ASP A 190 0.01 -8.80 -22.43
CA ASP A 190 0.41 -10.08 -23.02
C ASP A 190 0.63 -9.95 -24.53
N LEU A 191 -0.28 -9.27 -25.25
CA LEU A 191 -0.11 -8.93 -26.67
C LEU A 191 1.19 -8.17 -26.95
N LYS A 192 1.58 -7.25 -26.05
CA LYS A 192 2.82 -6.49 -26.18
C LYS A 192 4.06 -7.37 -25.96
N ILE A 193 3.97 -8.36 -25.06
CA ILE A 193 5.07 -9.30 -24.80
C ILE A 193 5.26 -10.22 -26.01
N GLU A 194 4.19 -10.81 -26.54
CA GLU A 194 4.22 -11.68 -27.72
C GLU A 194 4.84 -10.98 -28.94
N THR A 195 4.41 -9.75 -29.23
CA THR A 195 4.97 -8.94 -30.33
C THR A 195 6.42 -8.49 -30.12
N SER A 196 6.92 -8.51 -28.88
CA SER A 196 8.32 -8.18 -28.56
C SER A 196 9.24 -9.40 -28.62
N THR A 197 8.70 -10.62 -28.55
CA THR A 197 9.45 -11.88 -28.70
C THR A 197 9.56 -12.39 -30.13
N GLU A 198 8.83 -11.78 -31.08
CA GLU A 198 8.88 -12.12 -32.52
C GLU A 198 9.85 -11.24 -33.34
N ASN A 199 10.64 -10.37 -32.69
CA ASN A 199 11.72 -9.57 -33.32
C ASN A 199 13.09 -9.91 -32.73
#